data_AF-A0A0M9E2A8-F1
#
_entry.id   AF-A0A0M9E2A8-F1
#
_cell.length_a   1.000
_cell.length_b   1.000
_cell.length_c   1.000
_cell.angle_alpha   90.00
_cell.angle_beta   90.00
_cell.angle_gamma   90.00
#
_symmetry.space_group_name_H-M   'P 1'
#
loop_
_entity.id
_entity.type
_entity.pdbx_description
1 polymer ?
#
loop_
_entity_poly.entity_id
_entity_poly.type
_entity_poly.pdbx_seq_one_letter_code
_entity_poly.pdbx_strand_id
1 'polypeptide(L)'
;MNFSETTLQILYNGNWTEKRLLPNEQFLDKYKKAGYTIHPSALDILQRFGNLSFSFPTKTKGKPKALKGYIQNFHFNVDRTFSVCDKEDIDDFGKCIGTILCPVGESDNRHSIVTIAEDGRVFAYQDAFISLYGNNYVDAMEVLCKEKQPIKMLIYDGKPLNFLV
;
A
#
# COMPACT_ATOMS: atom_id res chain seq x y z
N MET A 1 -15.50 -8.69 3.74
CA MET A 1 -14.15 -8.41 4.29
C MET A 1 -14.22 -8.60 5.79
N ASN A 2 -13.22 -9.22 6.40
CA ASN A 2 -13.21 -9.42 7.85
C ASN A 2 -12.04 -8.61 8.45
N PHE A 3 -12.35 -7.41 8.93
CA PHE A 3 -11.40 -6.52 9.59
C PHE A 3 -11.61 -6.57 11.10
N SER A 4 -10.55 -6.41 11.87
CA SER A 4 -10.66 -6.22 13.31
C SER A 4 -11.31 -4.87 13.64
N GLU A 5 -11.92 -4.77 14.82
CA GLU A 5 -12.60 -3.56 15.28
C GLU A 5 -11.71 -2.31 15.23
N THR A 6 -10.43 -2.44 15.61
CA THR A 6 -9.44 -1.35 15.52
C THR A 6 -9.25 -0.88 14.08
N THR A 7 -9.12 -1.80 13.14
CA THR A 7 -8.96 -1.49 11.71
C THR A 7 -10.23 -0.82 11.18
N LEU A 8 -11.42 -1.37 11.50
CA LEU A 8 -12.69 -0.77 11.11
C LEU A 8 -12.84 0.66 11.63
N GLN A 9 -12.48 0.92 12.89
CA GLN A 9 -12.53 2.26 13.46
C GLN A 9 -11.67 3.26 12.69
N ILE A 10 -10.43 2.88 12.32
CA ILE A 10 -9.54 3.72 11.51
C ILE A 10 -10.13 3.94 10.11
N LEU A 11 -10.64 2.88 9.49
CA LEU A 11 -11.24 2.94 8.17
C LEU A 11 -12.45 3.89 8.13
N TYR A 12 -13.39 3.75 9.09
CA TYR A 12 -14.57 4.60 9.18
C TYR A 12 -14.21 6.06 9.46
N ASN A 13 -13.23 6.31 10.33
CA ASN A 13 -12.73 7.67 10.57
C ASN A 13 -12.11 8.30 9.30
N GLY A 14 -11.55 7.46 8.41
CA GLY A 14 -11.08 7.84 7.08
C GLY A 14 -12.17 7.89 6.00
N ASN A 15 -13.45 7.87 6.36
CA ASN A 15 -14.61 7.87 5.46
C ASN A 15 -14.73 6.65 4.53
N TRP A 16 -14.11 5.53 4.89
CA TRP A 16 -14.34 4.26 4.22
C TRP A 16 -15.69 3.66 4.67
N THR A 17 -16.35 2.92 3.78
CA THR A 17 -17.54 2.11 4.10
C THR A 17 -17.49 0.80 3.32
N GLU A 18 -18.15 -0.25 3.80
CA GLU A 18 -18.15 -1.59 3.17
C GLU A 18 -18.77 -1.60 1.78
N LYS A 19 -19.71 -0.67 1.55
CA LYS A 19 -20.42 -0.53 0.28
C LYS A 19 -19.67 0.33 -0.72
N ARG A 20 -18.52 0.91 -0.33
CA ARG A 20 -17.71 1.75 -1.21
C ARG A 20 -17.21 0.94 -2.39
N LEU A 21 -17.54 1.41 -3.59
CA LEU A 21 -17.05 0.88 -4.85
C LEU A 21 -16.99 2.01 -5.88
N LEU A 22 -15.79 2.53 -6.14
CA LEU A 22 -15.58 3.56 -7.15
C LEU A 22 -15.60 2.95 -8.57
N PRO A 23 -16.05 3.69 -9.59
CA PRO A 23 -15.91 3.30 -10.99
C PRO A 23 -14.42 3.15 -11.41
N ASN A 24 -14.12 2.12 -12.19
CA ASN A 24 -12.76 1.83 -12.68
C ASN A 24 -12.21 2.97 -13.56
N GLU A 25 -13.09 3.62 -14.31
CA GLU A 25 -12.79 4.68 -15.27
C GLU A 25 -12.07 5.86 -14.61
N GLN A 26 -12.27 6.06 -13.30
CA GLN A 26 -11.55 7.09 -12.53
C GLN A 26 -10.04 6.86 -12.46
N PHE A 27 -9.59 5.63 -12.65
CA PHE A 27 -8.19 5.23 -12.53
C PHE A 27 -7.56 4.92 -13.89
N LEU A 28 -8.28 4.25 -14.80
CA LEU A 28 -7.73 3.76 -16.06
C LEU A 28 -6.97 4.83 -16.87
N ASP A 29 -7.55 6.03 -17.03
CA ASP A 29 -6.90 7.12 -17.77
C ASP A 29 -5.66 7.66 -17.05
N LYS A 30 -5.67 7.69 -15.71
CA LYS A 30 -4.52 8.14 -14.91
C LYS A 30 -3.34 7.21 -15.06
N TYR A 31 -3.57 5.89 -14.94
CA TYR A 31 -2.52 4.88 -15.14
C TYR A 31 -1.97 4.92 -16.56
N LYS A 32 -2.86 5.03 -17.56
CA LYS A 32 -2.45 5.15 -18.95
C LYS A 32 -1.54 6.37 -19.18
N LYS A 33 -1.91 7.54 -18.65
CA LYS A 33 -1.11 8.77 -18.76
C LYS A 33 0.23 8.68 -18.03
N ALA A 34 0.26 8.01 -16.89
CA ALA A 34 1.47 7.79 -16.10
C ALA A 34 2.37 6.66 -16.66
N GLY A 35 1.91 5.92 -17.67
CA GLY A 35 2.68 4.85 -18.30
C GLY A 35 2.75 3.56 -17.47
N TYR A 36 1.82 3.36 -16.52
CA TYR A 36 1.73 2.14 -15.71
C TYR A 36 0.67 1.18 -16.27
N THR A 37 0.98 -0.11 -16.22
CA THR A 37 0.01 -1.18 -16.51
C THR A 37 -0.82 -1.45 -15.26
N ILE A 38 -2.12 -1.20 -15.33
CA ILE A 38 -3.05 -1.54 -14.26
C ILE A 38 -3.72 -2.89 -14.51
N HIS A 39 -3.74 -3.75 -13.50
CA HIS A 39 -4.33 -5.09 -13.54
C HIS A 39 -5.56 -5.21 -12.61
N PRO A 40 -6.40 -6.26 -12.76
CA PRO A 40 -7.65 -6.38 -12.01
C PRO A 40 -7.50 -6.31 -10.48
N SER A 41 -6.47 -6.93 -9.92
CA SER A 41 -6.22 -6.92 -8.46
C SER A 41 -5.95 -5.51 -7.92
N ALA A 42 -5.25 -4.66 -8.68
CA ALA A 42 -5.04 -3.26 -8.30
C ALA A 42 -6.34 -2.44 -8.44
N LEU A 43 -7.13 -2.68 -9.50
CA LEU A 43 -8.43 -2.05 -9.66
C LEU A 43 -9.35 -2.37 -8.48
N ASP A 44 -9.50 -3.64 -8.07
CA ASP A 44 -10.37 -4.01 -6.95
C ASP A 44 -10.04 -3.22 -5.67
N ILE A 45 -8.74 -3.03 -5.39
CA ILE A 45 -8.28 -2.22 -4.25
C ILE A 45 -8.61 -0.74 -4.44
N LEU A 46 -8.34 -0.18 -5.61
CA LEU A 46 -8.63 1.23 -5.90
C LEU A 46 -10.14 1.53 -5.90
N GLN A 47 -10.98 0.61 -6.35
CA GLN A 47 -12.42 0.76 -6.25
C GLN A 47 -12.88 0.86 -4.79
N ARG A 48 -12.24 0.10 -3.89
CA ARG A 48 -12.60 0.04 -2.47
C ARG A 48 -11.97 1.16 -1.63
N PHE A 49 -10.73 1.54 -1.93
CA PHE A 49 -9.93 2.40 -1.07
C PHE A 49 -9.38 3.65 -1.78
N GLY A 50 -9.45 3.70 -3.11
CA GLY A 50 -8.91 4.79 -3.90
C GLY A 50 -9.43 6.16 -3.46
N ASN A 51 -8.56 7.15 -3.51
CA ASN A 51 -8.76 8.53 -3.06
C ASN A 51 -9.01 8.70 -1.54
N LEU A 52 -8.93 7.63 -0.73
CA LEU A 52 -8.98 7.75 0.72
C LEU A 52 -7.59 8.00 1.31
N SER A 53 -7.59 8.61 2.50
CA SER A 53 -6.42 8.82 3.34
C SER A 53 -6.81 8.46 4.77
N PHE A 54 -5.91 7.79 5.47
CA PHE A 54 -6.13 7.32 6.82
C PHE A 54 -5.06 7.93 7.74
N SER A 55 -5.47 8.26 8.94
CA SER A 55 -4.58 8.85 9.94
C SER A 55 -4.97 8.38 11.33
N PHE A 56 -4.00 7.96 12.11
CA PHE A 56 -4.23 7.43 13.45
C PHE A 56 -2.97 7.60 14.32
N PRO A 57 -3.12 7.72 15.64
CA PRO A 57 -2.00 7.89 16.54
C PRO A 57 -1.13 6.62 16.57
N THR A 58 0.17 6.81 16.52
CA THR A 58 1.14 5.72 16.64
C THR A 58 1.08 5.09 18.02
N LYS A 59 1.23 3.77 18.05
CA LYS A 59 1.33 3.00 19.29
C LYS A 59 2.62 3.38 20.00
N THR A 60 2.49 4.03 21.13
CA THR A 60 3.64 4.52 21.91
C THR A 60 4.28 3.43 22.78
N LYS A 61 3.68 2.24 22.88
CA LYS A 61 4.19 1.15 23.73
C LYS A 61 5.49 0.59 23.13
N GLY A 62 6.60 0.77 23.83
CA GLY A 62 7.93 0.33 23.37
C GLY A 62 8.63 1.28 22.39
N LYS A 63 8.08 2.47 22.13
CA LYS A 63 8.67 3.50 21.26
C LYS A 63 9.25 4.65 22.10
N PRO A 64 10.25 5.41 21.59
CA PRO A 64 10.78 6.58 22.28
C PRO A 64 9.69 7.62 22.62
N LYS A 65 9.83 8.32 23.75
CA LYS A 65 8.88 9.39 24.16
C LYS A 65 8.68 10.47 23.10
N ALA A 66 9.68 10.72 22.26
CA ALA A 66 9.60 11.67 21.14
C ALA A 66 8.52 11.30 20.11
N LEU A 67 8.09 10.04 20.04
CA LEU A 67 7.01 9.58 19.15
C LEU A 67 5.63 9.61 19.82
N LYS A 68 5.51 10.12 21.06
CA LYS A 68 4.21 10.25 21.73
C LYS A 68 3.35 11.29 21.02
N GLY A 69 2.20 10.87 20.53
CA GLY A 69 1.29 11.74 19.76
C GLY A 69 1.68 11.87 18.29
N TYR A 70 2.70 11.12 17.82
CA TYR A 70 2.97 11.00 16.41
C TYR A 70 1.77 10.38 15.70
N ILE A 71 1.41 10.92 14.54
CA ILE A 71 0.29 10.45 13.73
C ILE A 71 0.88 9.70 12.54
N GLN A 72 0.52 8.43 12.40
CA GLN A 72 0.80 7.69 11.18
C GLN A 72 -0.24 8.03 10.13
N ASN A 73 0.20 8.18 8.88
CA ASN A 73 -0.69 8.32 7.74
C ASN A 73 -0.31 7.37 6.59
N PHE A 74 -1.33 6.96 5.85
CA PHE A 74 -1.22 6.29 4.56
C PHE A 74 -2.43 6.65 3.68
N HIS A 75 -2.30 6.52 2.37
CA HIS A 75 -3.37 6.86 1.43
C HIS A 75 -3.33 6.03 0.15
N PHE A 76 -4.45 6.00 -0.57
CA PHE A 76 -4.56 5.40 -1.91
C PHE A 76 -4.90 6.45 -2.97
N ASN A 77 -4.18 7.56 -2.98
CA ASN A 77 -4.31 8.61 -3.99
C ASN A 77 -3.23 8.44 -5.07
N VAL A 78 -3.63 7.92 -6.22
CA VAL A 78 -2.71 7.60 -7.33
C VAL A 78 -2.06 8.83 -7.94
N ASP A 79 -2.72 9.99 -8.00
CA ASP A 79 -2.11 11.20 -8.56
C ASP A 79 -0.95 11.68 -7.69
N ARG A 80 -1.10 11.60 -6.37
CA ARG A 80 -0.02 11.90 -5.41
C ARG A 80 1.10 10.88 -5.54
N THR A 81 0.75 9.60 -5.56
CA THR A 81 1.74 8.52 -5.68
C THR A 81 2.57 8.64 -6.96
N PHE A 82 1.95 8.88 -8.11
CA PHE A 82 2.68 9.04 -9.38
C PHE A 82 3.60 10.27 -9.41
N SER A 83 3.34 11.30 -8.59
CA SER A 83 4.18 12.50 -8.54
C SER A 83 5.52 12.29 -7.83
N VAL A 84 5.66 11.20 -7.08
CA VAL A 84 6.86 10.87 -6.29
C VAL A 84 7.43 9.48 -6.60
N CYS A 85 6.65 8.62 -7.27
CA CYS A 85 7.03 7.27 -7.62
C CYS A 85 7.89 7.29 -8.90
N ASP A 86 9.08 6.69 -8.82
CA ASP A 86 9.87 6.39 -10.01
C ASP A 86 9.34 5.13 -10.69
N LYS A 87 9.09 5.21 -11.99
CA LYS A 87 8.62 4.07 -12.78
C LYS A 87 9.70 3.01 -12.96
N GLU A 88 10.96 3.40 -13.07
CA GLU A 88 12.06 2.44 -13.23
C GLU A 88 12.18 1.56 -11.99
N ASP A 89 12.06 2.16 -10.79
CA ASP A 89 12.03 1.43 -9.52
C ASP A 89 10.90 0.40 -9.48
N ILE A 90 9.67 0.79 -9.85
CA ILE A 90 8.52 -0.12 -9.89
C ILE A 90 8.77 -1.30 -10.81
N ASP A 91 9.27 -1.04 -12.02
CA ASP A 91 9.50 -2.06 -13.03
C ASP A 91 10.63 -3.01 -12.58
N ASP A 92 11.69 -2.50 -11.96
CA ASP A 92 12.82 -3.30 -11.47
C ASP A 92 12.45 -4.14 -10.25
N PHE A 93 11.69 -3.58 -9.30
CA PHE A 93 11.16 -4.34 -8.17
C PHE A 93 10.18 -5.42 -8.64
N GLY A 94 9.33 -5.10 -9.62
CA GLY A 94 8.46 -6.08 -10.26
C GLY A 94 9.23 -7.25 -10.88
N LYS A 95 10.30 -6.96 -11.64
CA LYS A 95 11.18 -8.00 -12.21
C LYS A 95 11.79 -8.89 -11.14
N CYS A 96 12.29 -8.32 -10.05
CA CYS A 96 12.89 -9.09 -8.96
C CYS A 96 11.89 -9.98 -8.22
N ILE A 97 10.65 -9.52 -8.04
CA ILE A 97 9.58 -10.32 -7.42
C ILE A 97 9.00 -11.34 -8.41
N GLY A 98 9.12 -11.09 -9.71
CA GLY A 98 8.58 -11.91 -10.79
C GLY A 98 7.10 -11.63 -11.08
N THR A 99 6.65 -10.39 -10.94
CA THR A 99 5.26 -9.97 -11.22
C THR A 99 5.19 -8.50 -11.62
N ILE A 100 4.10 -8.07 -12.25
CA ILE A 100 3.84 -6.64 -12.45
C ILE A 100 3.38 -6.02 -11.12
N LEU A 101 4.02 -4.90 -10.75
CA LEU A 101 3.62 -4.10 -9.60
C LEU A 101 2.87 -2.85 -10.05
N CYS A 102 1.75 -2.58 -9.39
CA CYS A 102 0.93 -1.42 -9.64
C CYS A 102 0.97 -0.48 -8.43
N PRO A 103 1.59 0.71 -8.51
CA PRO A 103 1.61 1.66 -7.41
C PRO A 103 0.21 2.23 -7.18
N VAL A 104 -0.29 2.15 -5.95
CA VAL A 104 -1.67 2.54 -5.59
C VAL A 104 -1.73 3.60 -4.50
N GLY A 105 -0.63 3.85 -3.80
CA GLY A 105 -0.66 4.66 -2.60
C GLY A 105 0.69 4.91 -1.98
N GLU A 106 0.67 5.56 -0.81
CA GLU A 106 1.84 5.80 0.02
C GLU A 106 1.52 5.41 1.47
N SER A 107 2.52 4.90 2.18
CA SER A 107 2.45 4.57 3.62
C SER A 107 3.64 5.14 4.37
N ASP A 108 3.67 4.89 5.69
CA ASP A 108 4.71 5.37 6.60
C ASP A 108 4.99 6.87 6.42
N ASN A 109 3.93 7.68 6.41
CA ASN A 109 4.04 9.14 6.29
C ASN A 109 4.74 9.62 5.02
N ARG A 110 4.47 8.95 3.88
CA ARG A 110 5.03 9.24 2.54
C ARG A 110 6.48 8.77 2.35
N HIS A 111 6.95 7.88 3.22
CA HIS A 111 8.27 7.27 3.08
C HIS A 111 8.25 5.97 2.27
N SER A 112 7.08 5.35 2.07
CA SER A 112 7.00 4.15 1.24
C SER A 112 5.91 4.26 0.19
N ILE A 113 6.19 3.75 -1.01
CA ILE A 113 5.20 3.57 -2.06
C ILE A 113 4.53 2.21 -1.87
N VAL A 114 3.21 2.19 -1.81
CA VAL A 114 2.40 0.96 -1.72
C VAL A 114 2.07 0.47 -3.13
N THR A 115 2.35 -0.80 -3.41
CA THR A 115 2.10 -1.44 -4.70
C THR A 115 1.30 -2.73 -4.54
N ILE A 116 0.55 -3.08 -5.57
CA ILE A 116 -0.23 -4.33 -5.65
C ILE A 116 0.37 -5.19 -6.76
N ALA A 117 0.61 -6.46 -6.45
CA ALA A 117 1.00 -7.46 -7.44
C ALA A 117 -0.22 -8.03 -8.18
N GLU A 118 0.01 -8.68 -9.31
CA GLU A 118 -1.08 -9.28 -10.11
C GLU A 118 -1.88 -10.32 -9.33
N ASP A 119 -1.24 -11.06 -8.44
CA ASP A 119 -1.87 -12.05 -7.55
C ASP A 119 -2.58 -11.44 -6.33
N GLY A 120 -2.57 -10.12 -6.19
CA GLY A 120 -3.25 -9.38 -5.12
C GLY A 120 -2.41 -9.21 -3.85
N ARG A 121 -1.18 -9.73 -3.80
CA ARG A 121 -0.24 -9.40 -2.72
C ARG A 121 0.03 -7.91 -2.68
N VAL A 122 0.18 -7.39 -1.46
CA VAL A 122 0.43 -5.96 -1.22
C VAL A 122 1.86 -5.79 -0.76
N PHE A 123 2.61 -5.00 -1.52
CA PHE A 123 3.97 -4.62 -1.18
C PHE A 123 4.04 -3.14 -0.83
N ALA A 124 5.09 -2.76 -0.10
CA ALA A 124 5.54 -1.39 -0.09
C ALA A 124 7.06 -1.36 -0.18
N TYR A 125 7.61 -0.35 -0.86
CA TYR A 125 9.04 -0.16 -0.92
C TYR A 125 9.45 1.21 -0.41
N GLN A 126 10.65 1.26 0.15
CA GLN A 126 11.32 2.45 0.65
C GLN A 126 12.81 2.25 0.42
N ASP A 127 13.45 3.16 -0.31
CA ASP A 127 14.84 3.02 -0.73
C ASP A 127 15.08 1.62 -1.36
N ALA A 128 16.06 0.87 -0.85
CA ALA A 128 16.35 -0.49 -1.28
C ALA A 128 15.53 -1.57 -0.56
N PHE A 129 14.56 -1.24 0.29
CA PHE A 129 13.77 -2.24 1.04
C PHE A 129 12.44 -2.50 0.37
N ILE A 130 12.10 -3.78 0.19
CA ILE A 130 10.80 -4.22 -0.32
C ILE A 130 10.14 -5.07 0.77
N SER A 131 8.94 -4.68 1.15
CA SER A 131 8.16 -5.29 2.23
C SER A 131 6.86 -5.88 1.72
N LEU A 132 6.59 -7.14 2.07
CA LEU A 132 5.28 -7.77 1.89
C LEU A 132 4.39 -7.44 3.09
N TYR A 133 3.34 -6.66 2.87
CA TYR A 133 2.39 -6.25 3.91
C TYR A 133 1.23 -7.23 4.07
N GLY A 134 0.84 -7.92 3.00
CA GLY A 134 -0.31 -8.83 3.04
C GLY A 134 -0.36 -9.75 1.83
N ASN A 135 -0.91 -10.95 2.02
CA ASN A 135 -1.20 -11.86 0.91
C ASN A 135 -2.41 -11.40 0.08
N ASN A 136 -3.16 -10.45 0.62
CA ASN A 136 -4.27 -9.74 0.00
C ASN A 136 -4.43 -8.38 0.71
N TYR A 137 -5.33 -7.54 0.22
CA TYR A 137 -5.57 -6.23 0.83
C TYR A 137 -6.13 -6.29 2.26
N VAL A 138 -6.87 -7.34 2.63
CA VAL A 138 -7.42 -7.45 3.99
C VAL A 138 -6.27 -7.57 4.99
N ASP A 139 -5.33 -8.48 4.71
CA ASP A 139 -4.13 -8.66 5.52
C ASP A 139 -3.28 -7.39 5.58
N ALA A 140 -3.09 -6.74 4.44
CA ALA A 140 -2.28 -5.52 4.34
C ALA A 140 -2.87 -4.36 5.15
N MET A 141 -4.19 -4.15 5.07
CA MET A 141 -4.88 -3.13 5.86
C MET A 141 -4.80 -3.43 7.36
N GLU A 142 -4.86 -4.69 7.78
CA GLU A 142 -4.64 -5.10 9.17
C GLU A 142 -3.20 -4.78 9.63
N VAL A 143 -2.20 -4.95 8.77
CA VAL A 143 -0.80 -4.61 9.09
C VAL A 143 -0.61 -3.10 9.18
N LEU A 144 -1.07 -2.36 8.16
CA LEU A 144 -0.96 -0.90 8.09
C LEU A 144 -1.66 -0.23 9.27
N CYS A 145 -2.94 -0.49 9.49
CA CYS A 145 -3.74 0.17 10.52
C CYS A 145 -3.30 -0.16 11.95
N LYS A 146 -2.61 -1.29 12.17
CA LYS A 146 -2.20 -1.74 13.51
C LYS A 146 -0.72 -1.56 13.77
N GLU A 147 0.01 -0.94 12.84
CA GLU A 147 1.46 -0.74 12.91
C GLU A 147 2.21 -2.05 13.20
N LYS A 148 1.74 -3.15 12.58
CA LYS A 148 2.45 -4.42 12.65
C LYS A 148 3.67 -4.35 11.73
N GLN A 149 4.65 -5.20 12.01
CA GLN A 149 5.72 -5.44 11.05
C GLN A 149 5.15 -6.05 9.77
N PRO A 150 5.73 -5.76 8.60
CA PRO A 150 5.40 -6.49 7.38
C PRO A 150 5.64 -7.99 7.59
N ILE A 151 4.92 -8.82 6.82
CA ILE A 151 5.07 -10.29 6.85
C ILE A 151 6.52 -10.68 6.57
N LYS A 152 7.14 -9.99 5.60
CA LYS A 152 8.53 -10.19 5.22
C LYS A 152 9.09 -8.91 4.63
N MET A 153 10.36 -8.62 4.90
CA MET A 153 11.10 -7.50 4.31
C MET A 153 12.42 -8.03 3.77
N LEU A 154 12.75 -7.65 2.53
CA LEU A 154 13.99 -8.02 1.85
C LEU A 154 14.66 -6.77 1.28
N ILE A 155 15.98 -6.84 1.10
CA ILE A 155 16.76 -5.79 0.45
C ILE A 155 16.85 -6.10 -1.05
N TYR A 156 16.53 -5.11 -1.88
CA TYR A 156 16.78 -5.11 -3.31
C TYR A 156 18.27 -4.96 -3.57
N ASP A 157 18.86 -5.99 -4.18
CA ASP A 157 20.25 -6.02 -4.65
C ASP A 157 20.34 -6.34 -6.15
N GLY A 158 19.24 -6.17 -6.89
CA GLY A 158 19.11 -6.49 -8.31
C GLY A 158 18.93 -7.98 -8.63
N LYS A 159 18.81 -8.86 -7.63
CA LYS A 159 18.58 -10.30 -7.83
C LYS A 159 17.13 -10.70 -7.57
N PRO A 160 16.67 -11.86 -8.08
CA PRO A 160 15.34 -12.36 -7.77
C PRO A 160 15.10 -12.47 -6.26
N LEU A 161 13.95 -11.97 -5.80
CA LEU A 161 13.53 -11.97 -4.41
C LEU A 161 12.39 -12.95 -4.19
N ASN A 162 12.55 -13.83 -3.20
CA ASN A 162 11.55 -14.83 -2.90
C ASN A 162 10.72 -14.45 -1.67
N PHE A 163 9.46 -14.10 -1.91
CA PHE A 163 8.46 -13.77 -0.88
C PHE A 163 7.46 -14.90 -0.61
N LEU A 164 7.79 -16.16 -0.92
CA LEU A 164 7.00 -17.30 -0.46
C LEU A 164 6.91 -17.30 1.08
N VAL A 165 5.69 -17.43 1.57
CA VAL A 165 5.30 -17.47 3.00
C VAL A 165 4.59 -18.79 3.27
#